data_AF-A0A933UTG6-F1
#
_entry.id   AF-A0A933UTG6-F1
#
_cell.length_a   1.000
_cell.length_b   1.000
_cell.length_c   1.000
_cell.angle_alpha   90.00
_cell.angle_beta   90.00
_cell.angle_gamma   90.00
#
_symmetry.space_group_name_H-M   'P 1'
#
loop_
_entity.id
_entity.type
_entity.pdbx_description
1 polymer ?
#
loop_
_entity_poly.entity_id
_entity_poly.type
_entity_poly.pdbx_seq_one_letter_code
_entity_poly.pdbx_strand_id
1 'polypeptide(L)' 'MMRQRFEIAIYNSEVRHLVAQGEHHRQLPDSWSETHYVEVEANSAEDACARLQVKYPAEKGYVVEGVTPVRADS' A
#
# COMPACT_ATOMS: atom_id res chain seq x y z
N MET A 1 21.91 -12.22 4.66
CA MET A 1 20.98 -11.12 5.01
C MET A 1 19.62 -11.76 5.20
N MET A 2 19.03 -11.69 6.40
CA MET A 2 17.70 -12.23 6.64
C MET A 2 16.69 -11.20 6.14
N ARG A 3 15.80 -11.60 5.22
CA ARG A 3 14.67 -10.78 4.79
C ARG A 3 13.48 -11.11 5.67
N GLN A 4 12.80 -10.08 6.14
CA GLN A 4 11.56 -10.21 6.87
C GLN A 4 10.40 -9.78 5.98
N ARG A 5 9.25 -10.42 6.17
CA ARG A 5 8.01 -10.01 5.49
C ARG A 5 7.41 -8.83 6.24
N PHE A 6 7.05 -7.81 5.50
CA PHE A 6 6.32 -6.66 5.98
C PHE A 6 5.01 -6.59 5.22
N GLU A 7 3.91 -6.49 5.96
CA GLU A 7 2.60 -6.21 5.40
C GLU A 7 2.41 -4.70 5.42
N ILE A 8 2.11 -4.13 4.27
CA ILE A 8 1.92 -2.69 4.13
C ILE A 8 0.48 -2.43 3.72
N ALA A 9 -0.24 -1.71 4.58
CA ALA A 9 -1.57 -1.22 4.32
C ALA A 9 -1.47 0.03 3.43
N ILE A 10 -2.02 -0.03 2.23
CA ILE A 10 -1.98 1.03 1.23
C ILE A 10 -3.35 1.21 0.58
N TYR A 11 -3.78 2.45 0.42
CA TYR A 11 -5.00 2.79 -0.31
C TYR A 11 -4.73 3.97 -1.24
N ASN A 12 -5.62 4.22 -2.19
CA ASN A 12 -5.54 5.44 -2.99
C ASN A 12 -6.55 6.46 -2.48
N SER A 13 -6.05 7.58 -1.94
CA SER A 13 -6.90 8.61 -1.36
C SER A 13 -7.79 9.29 -2.39
N GLU A 14 -7.32 9.43 -3.63
CA GLU A 14 -8.07 10.01 -4.74
C GLU A 14 -9.22 9.09 -5.15
N VAL A 15 -8.95 7.78 -5.31
CA VAL A 15 -10.00 6.79 -5.57
C VAL A 15 -11.01 6.76 -4.42
N ARG A 16 -10.57 6.75 -3.16
CA ARG A 16 -11.46 6.78 -1.98
C ARG A 16 -12.35 8.02 -1.97
N HIS A 17 -11.80 9.18 -2.35
CA HIS A 17 -12.56 10.42 -2.43
C HIS A 17 -13.59 10.36 -3.58
N LEU A 18 -13.19 9.92 -4.77
CA LEU A 18 -14.08 9.82 -5.93
C LEU A 18 -15.24 8.85 -5.65
N VAL A 19 -14.94 7.65 -5.14
CA VAL A 19 -15.95 6.63 -4.81
C VAL A 19 -16.92 7.18 -3.75
N ALA A 20 -16.44 7.93 -2.75
CA ALA A 20 -17.29 8.58 -1.76
C ALA A 20 -18.21 9.67 -2.35
N GLN A 21 -17.84 10.27 -3.48
CA GLN A 21 -18.69 11.20 -4.24
C GLN A 21 -19.61 10.49 -5.26
N GLY A 22 -19.54 9.16 -5.36
CA GLY A 22 -20.25 8.38 -6.38
C GLY A 22 -19.58 8.40 -7.76
N GLU A 23 -18.37 8.94 -7.85
CA GLU A 23 -17.54 8.97 -9.05
C GLU A 23 -16.51 7.84 -9.03
N HIS A 24 -15.93 7.51 -10.18
CA HIS A 24 -14.88 6.50 -10.29
C HIS A 24 -13.63 7.09 -10.93
N HIS A 25 -12.46 6.61 -10.51
CA HIS A 25 -11.21 7.07 -11.09
C HIS A 25 -11.06 6.48 -12.50
N ARG A 26 -10.73 7.33 -13.48
CA ARG A 26 -10.56 6.90 -14.89
C ARG A 26 -9.48 5.85 -15.14
N GLN A 27 -8.51 5.72 -14.25
CA GLN A 27 -7.31 4.89 -14.46
C GLN A 27 -7.19 3.76 -13.44
N LEU A 28 -7.90 3.86 -12.32
CA LEU A 28 -7.80 2.92 -11.21
C LEU A 28 -9.19 2.37 -10.88
N PRO A 29 -9.32 1.06 -10.63
CA PRO A 29 -10.57 0.49 -10.19
C PRO A 29 -10.95 0.99 -8.79
N ASP A 30 -12.25 1.04 -8.54
CA ASP A 30 -12.88 1.47 -7.29
C ASP A 30 -12.40 0.68 -6.08
N SER A 31 -11.93 -0.55 -6.27
CA SER A 31 -11.30 -1.35 -5.21
C SER A 31 -10.14 -0.63 -4.53
N TRP A 32 -9.43 0.27 -5.22
CA TRP A 32 -8.37 1.08 -4.59
C TRP A 32 -8.85 2.12 -3.58
N SER A 33 -10.17 2.32 -3.45
CA SER A 33 -10.76 3.09 -2.35
C SER A 33 -10.62 2.38 -1.00
N GLU A 34 -10.53 1.06 -1.02
CA GLU A 34 -10.34 0.22 0.16
C GLU A 34 -8.84 0.09 0.48
N THR A 35 -8.53 -0.29 1.72
CA THR A 35 -7.16 -0.54 2.14
C THR A 35 -6.70 -1.89 1.61
N HIS A 36 -5.68 -1.88 0.75
CA HIS A 36 -5.00 -3.07 0.23
C HIS A 36 -3.81 -3.41 1.11
N TYR A 37 -3.67 -4.68 1.46
CA TYR A 37 -2.52 -5.18 2.22
C TYR A 37 -1.54 -5.83 1.24
N VAL A 38 -0.33 -5.28 1.17
CA VAL A 38 0.73 -5.77 0.28
C VAL A 38 1.86 -6.33 1.11
N GLU A 39 2.16 -7.61 0.92
CA GLU A 39 3.33 -8.25 1.52
C GLU A 39 4.59 -7.94 0.72
N VAL A 40 5.61 -7.43 1.40
CA VAL A 40 6.92 -7.11 0.83
C VAL A 40 8.01 -7.75 1.67
N GLU A 41 8.90 -8.48 1.02
CA GLU A 41 10.13 -8.96 1.64
C GLU A 41 11.21 -7.88 1.59
N ALA A 42 11.63 -7.43 2.76
CA ALA A 42 12.62 -6.37 2.92
C ALA A 42 13.54 -6.67 4.10
N ASN A 43 14.65 -5.95 4.17
CA ASN A 43 15.56 -6.08 5.32
C ASN A 43 15.07 -5.25 6.53
N SER A 44 14.35 -4.16 6.26
CA SER A 44 13.81 -3.22 7.25
C SER A 44 12.51 -2.60 6.74
N ALA A 45 11.73 -2.00 7.64
CA ALA A 45 10.50 -1.28 7.28
C ALA A 45 10.77 -0.13 6.29
N GLU A 46 11.91 0.57 6.41
CA GLU A 46 12.33 1.60 5.46
C GLU A 46 12.56 1.05 4.05
N ASP A 47 13.24 -0.10 3.93
CA ASP A 47 13.47 -0.79 2.64
C ASP A 47 12.15 -1.30 2.05
N ALA A 48 11.23 -1.79 2.91
CA ALA A 48 9.89 -2.19 2.50
C ALA A 48 9.10 -1.01 1.92
N CYS A 49 9.13 0.14 2.61
CA CYS A 49 8.46 1.36 2.18
C CYS A 49 9.06 1.92 0.87
N ALA A 50 10.40 1.95 0.75
CA ALA A 50 11.07 2.39 -0.46
C ALA A 50 10.70 1.52 -1.67
N ARG A 51 10.67 0.19 -1.49
CA ARG A 51 10.21 -0.75 -2.53
C ARG A 51 8.75 -0.53 -2.89
N LEU A 52 7.90 -0.26 -1.91
CA LEU A 52 6.49 0.01 -2.14
C LEU A 52 6.29 1.31 -2.89
N GLN A 53 7.01 2.38 -2.56
CA GLN A 53 6.95 3.67 -3.28
C GLN A 53 7.33 3.54 -4.75
N VAL A 54 8.25 2.63 -5.10
CA VAL A 54 8.60 2.38 -6.51
C VAL A 54 7.42 1.76 -7.28
N LYS A 55 6.63 0.88 -6.65
CA LYS A 55 5.43 0.28 -7.27
C LYS A 55 4.20 1.19 -7.19
N TYR A 56 4.03 1.88 -6.07
CA TYR A 56 2.86 2.68 -5.72
C TYR A 56 3.33 4.06 -5.25
N PRO A 57 3.64 4.96 -6.20
CA PRO A 57 4.23 6.23 -5.87
C PRO A 57 3.17 7.18 -5.30
N ALA A 58 3.53 7.91 -4.24
CA ALA A 58 2.61 8.82 -3.55
C ALA A 58 2.08 9.94 -4.46
N GLU A 59 2.84 10.32 -5.49
CA GLU A 59 2.44 11.25 -6.56
C GLU A 59 1.18 10.81 -7.34
N LYS A 60 0.86 9.50 -7.35
CA LYS A 60 -0.37 8.98 -7.95
C LYS A 60 -1.54 8.86 -6.97
N GLY A 61 -1.43 9.48 -5.79
CA GLY A 61 -2.47 9.47 -4.76
C GLY A 61 -2.45 8.23 -3.85
N TYR A 62 -1.41 7.40 -3.93
CA TYR A 62 -1.26 6.27 -3.03
C TYR A 62 -0.78 6.71 -1.65
N VAL A 63 -1.52 6.29 -0.62
CA VAL A 63 -1.25 6.60 0.78
C VAL A 63 -0.99 5.30 1.53
N VAL A 64 0.18 5.23 2.17
CA VAL A 64 0.53 4.14 3.08
C VAL A 64 -0.07 4.43 4.45
N GLU A 65 -0.99 3.60 4.89
CA GLU A 65 -1.70 3.71 6.17
C GLU A 65 -0.86 3.11 7.31
N GLY A 66 -0.11 2.04 7.05
CA GLY A 66 0.72 1.40 8.05
C GLY A 66 1.64 0.32 7.49
N VAL A 67 2.74 0.07 8.19
CA VAL A 67 3.72 -0.99 7.87
C VAL A 67 3.86 -1.88 9.09
N THR A 68 3.49 -3.16 8.94
CA THR A 68 3.50 -4.14 10.02
C THR A 68 4.46 -5.28 9.69
N PRO A 69 5.47 -5.58 10.53
CA PRO A 69 6.32 -6.74 10.33
C PRO A 69 5.53 -8.03 10.59
N VAL A 70 5.41 -8.88 9.57
CA VAL A 70 4.80 -10.21 9.69
C VAL A 70 5.86 -11.14 10.31
N ARG A 71 5.72 -11.44 11.60
CA ARG A 71 6.48 -12.54 12.21
C ARG A 71 5.78 -13.84 11.81
N ALA A 72 6.54 -14.77 11.21
CA ALA A 72 6.09 -16.14 11.11
C ALA A 72 6.13 -16.74 12.52
N ASP A 73 5.00 -16.67 13.23
CA ASP A 73 4.83 -17.36 14.50
C ASP A 73 4.47 -18.81 14.19
N SER A 74 5.41 -19.73 14.42
CA SER A 74 5.20 -21.18 14.52
C SER A 74 6.36 -21.83 15.26
#